data_AF-A0A967H0H8-F1
#
_entry.id   AF-A0A967H0H8-F1
#
_cell.length_a   1.000
_cell.length_b   1.000
_cell.length_c   1.000
_cell.angle_alpha   90.00
_cell.angle_beta   90.00
_cell.angle_gamma   90.00
#
_symmetry.space_group_name_H-M   'P 1'
#
loop_
_entity.id
_entity.type
_entity.pdbx_description
1 polymer ?
#
loop_
_entity_poly.entity_id
_entity_poly.type
_entity_poly.pdbx_seq_one_letter_code
_entity_poly.pdbx_strand_id
1 'polypeptide(L)' 'MAVTAERAYELLEGAHARGRLAHAFLISGSPGSGKRALAARVIGLVNPG' A
#
# COMPACT_ATOMS: atom_id res chain seq x y z
N MET A 1 -1.16 17.17 -5.18
CA MET A 1 -0.94 16.63 -3.82
C MET A 1 -0.28 15.26 -3.95
N ALA A 2 0.87 15.04 -3.32
CA ALA A 2 1.45 13.70 -3.25
C ALA A 2 0.68 12.89 -2.20
N VAL A 3 0.23 11.69 -2.55
CA VAL A 3 -0.37 10.75 -1.59
C VAL A 3 0.73 10.30 -0.64
N THR A 4 0.55 10.49 0.66
CA THR A 4 1.51 10.01 1.66
C THR A 4 1.48 8.48 1.73
N ALA A 5 2.56 7.86 2.21
CA ALA A 5 2.58 6.40 2.40
C ALA A 5 1.43 5.92 3.29
N GLU A 6 1.11 6.67 4.36
CA GLU A 6 -0.02 6.37 5.24
C GLU A 6 -1.36 6.43 4.50
N ARG A 7 -1.61 7.51 3.75
CA ARG A 7 -2.87 7.63 3.01
C ARG A 7 -3.01 6.56 1.93
N ALA A 8 -1.91 6.19 1.28
CA ALA A 8 -1.90 5.08 0.32
C ALA A 8 -2.27 3.75 1.00
N TYR A 9 -1.75 3.50 2.20
CA TYR A 9 -2.08 2.29 2.96
C TYR A 9 -3.58 2.24 3.33
N GLU A 10 -4.16 3.31 3.87
CA GLU A 10 -5.59 3.37 4.23
C GLU A 10 -6.51 3.03 3.04
N LEU A 11 -6.16 3.51 1.85
CA LEU A 11 -6.91 3.24 0.62
C LEU A 11 -6.81 1.76 0.21
N LEU A 12 -5.61 1.18 0.31
CA LEU A 12 -5.36 -0.23 -0.01
C LEU A 12 -6.04 -1.17 0.99
N GLU A 13 -5.96 -0.85 2.28
CA GLU A 13 -6.65 -1.59 3.35
C GLU A 13 -8.16 -1.57 3.14
N GLY A 14 -8.75 -0.40 2.88
CA GLY A 14 -10.17 -0.29 2.55
C GLY A 14 -10.56 -1.05 1.27
N ALA A 15 -9.70 -1.08 0.25
CA ALA A 15 -9.94 -1.86 -0.97
C ALA A 15 -9.90 -3.36 -0.71
N HIS A 16 -8.93 -3.82 0.10
CA HIS A 16 -8.82 -5.21 0.52
C HIS A 16 -10.05 -5.67 1.33
N ALA A 17 -10.49 -4.87 2.30
CA ALA A 17 -11.68 -5.15 3.10
C ALA A 17 -12.97 -5.31 2.27
N ARG A 18 -13.03 -4.69 1.08
CA ARG A 18 -14.16 -4.82 0.14
C ARG A 18 -13.98 -5.91 -0.91
N GLY A 19 -12.90 -6.70 -0.86
CA GLY A 19 -12.58 -7.70 -1.88
C GLY A 19 -12.24 -7.08 -3.24
N ARG A 20 -11.82 -5.81 -3.27
CA ARG A 20 -11.56 -5.02 -4.50
C ARG A 20 -10.11 -4.57 -4.62
N LEU A 21 -9.19 -5.27 -3.95
CA LEU A 21 -7.77 -4.99 -4.10
C LEU A 21 -7.31 -5.42 -5.50
N ALA A 22 -6.55 -4.57 -6.18
CA ALA A 22 -6.02 -4.90 -7.50
C ALA A 22 -5.01 -6.04 -7.43
N HIS A 23 -4.87 -6.78 -8.52
CA HIS A 23 -3.94 -7.91 -8.62
C HIS A 23 -2.46 -7.49 -8.48
N ALA A 24 -2.10 -6.29 -8.95
CA ALA A 24 -0.73 -5.79 -8.90
C ALA A 24 -0.68 -4.26 -8.72
N PHE A 25 0.36 -3.78 -8.03
CA PHE A 25 0.63 -2.36 -7.83
C PHE A 25 2.10 -2.03 -8.11
N LEU A 26 2.35 -0.89 -8.75
CA LEU A 26 3.68 -0.28 -8.81
C LEU A 26 3.78 0.80 -7.73
N ILE A 27 4.62 0.59 -6.70
CA ILE A 27 4.87 1.57 -5.65
C ILE A 27 6.15 2.34 -5.97
N SER A 28 6.02 3.59 -6.39
CA SER A 28 7.13 4.47 -6.78
C SER A 28 7.21 5.72 -5.90
N GLY A 29 8.35 6.41 -5.93
CA GLY A 29 8.59 7.62 -5.15
C GLY A 29 10.08 7.93 -4.95
N SER A 30 10.39 9.18 -4.61
CA SER A 30 11.76 9.66 -4.34
C SER A 30 12.43 8.89 -3.18
N PRO A 31 13.77 9.00 -3.01
CA PRO A 31 14.44 8.58 -1.78
C PRO A 31 13.76 9.21 -0.55
N GLY A 32 13.53 8.43 0.50
CA GLY A 32 12.84 8.90 1.71
C GLY A 32 11.30 8.89 1.66
N SER A 33 10.67 8.59 0.53
CA SER A 33 9.20 8.63 0.38
C SER A 33 8.41 7.59 1.19
N GLY A 34 9.07 6.68 1.91
CA GLY A 34 8.41 5.58 2.63
C GLY A 34 7.95 4.41 1.75
N LYS A 35 8.20 4.42 0.43
CA LYS A 35 7.73 3.37 -0.51
C LYS A 35 8.04 1.92 -0.10
N ARG A 36 9.20 1.67 0.52
CA ARG A 36 9.57 0.33 1.01
C ARG A 36 8.74 -0.11 2.21
N ALA A 37 8.50 0.79 3.16
CA ALA A 37 7.68 0.52 4.33
C ALA A 37 6.23 0.27 3.92
N LEU A 38 5.70 1.06 2.98
CA LEU A 38 4.38 0.83 2.40
C LEU A 38 4.27 -0.56 1.75
N ALA A 39 5.23 -0.94 0.91
CA ALA A 39 5.24 -2.26 0.28
C ALA A 39 5.22 -3.40 1.32
N ALA A 40 6.02 -3.31 2.38
CA ALA A 40 6.04 -4.30 3.45
C ALA A 40 4.69 -4.43 4.17
N ARG A 41 4.04 -3.30 4.47
CA ARG A 41 2.70 -3.29 5.10
C ARG A 41 1.64 -3.92 4.19
N VAL A 42 1.69 -3.65 2.89
CA VAL A 42 0.75 -4.25 1.91
C VAL A 42 0.97 -5.75 1.80
N ILE A 43 2.22 -6.23 1.83
CA ILE A 43 2.51 -7.67 1.86
C ILE A 43 1.89 -8.33 3.10
N GLY A 44 2.06 -7.73 4.29
CA GLY A 44 1.45 -8.24 5.52
C GLY A 44 -0.09 -8.22 5.50
N LEU A 45 -0.70 -7.25 4.81
CA LEU A 45 -2.15 -7.17 4.63
C LEU A 45 -2.69 -8.35 3.80
N VAL A 46 -2.03 -8.71 2.70
CA VAL A 46 -2.54 -9.75 1.76
C VAL A 46 -2.05 -11.16 2.08
N ASN A 47 -0.99 -11.27 2.88
CA ASN A 47 -0.44 -12.55 3.33
C ASN A 47 -0.20 -12.49 4.85
N PRO A 48 -1.28 -12.46 5.67
CA PRO A 48 -1.16 -12.62 7.11
C PRO A 48 -0.58 -14.01 7.38
N GLY A 49 0.54 -14.07 8.10
CA GLY A 49 1.20 -15.33 8.45
C GLY A 49 0.32 -16.30 9.22
#